data_AF-A0A2N3PWY1-F1
#
_entry.id   AF-A0A2N3PWY1-F1
#
_cell.length_a   1.000
_cell.length_b   1.000
_cell.length_c   1.000
_cell.angle_alpha   90.00
_cell.angle_beta   90.00
_cell.angle_gamma   90.00
#
_symmetry.space_group_name_H-M   'P 1'
#
loop_
_entity.id
_entity.type
_entity.pdbx_description
1 polymer ?
#
loop_
_entity_poly.entity_id
_entity_poly.type
_entity_poly.pdbx_seq_one_letter_code
_entity_poly.pdbx_strand_id
1 'polypeptide(L)' 'MLPPKTHPKWKELVCGKLKVSFTLLATKFFITRVTGRAKIDPTTENIERLIEEAYGFFKKNEKLAQKDIQAIFGQESK' A
#
# COMPACT_ATOMS: atom_id res chain seq x y z
N MET A 1 -12.98 4.98 -0.50
CA MET A 1 -13.09 3.87 0.46
C MET A 1 -11.89 2.99 0.30
N LEU A 2 -11.18 2.69 1.40
CA LEU A 2 -10.12 1.69 1.39
C LEU A 2 -10.73 0.28 1.29
N PRO A 3 -10.17 -0.61 0.45
CA PRO A 3 -10.56 -2.02 0.46
C PRO A 3 -10.09 -2.71 1.74
N PRO A 4 -10.68 -3.86 2.09
CA PRO A 4 -10.29 -4.64 3.26
C PRO A 4 -8.81 -5.05 3.19
N LYS A 5 -8.17 -5.23 4.36
CA LYS A 5 -6.75 -5.63 4.47
C LYS A 5 -6.42 -6.95 3.76
N THR A 6 -7.42 -7.82 3.58
CA THR A 6 -7.32 -9.10 2.88
C THR A 6 -7.20 -8.97 1.36
N HIS A 7 -7.35 -7.76 0.81
CA HIS A 7 -7.29 -7.54 -0.63
C HIS A 7 -5.88 -7.85 -1.19
N PRO A 8 -5.74 -8.66 -2.26
CA PRO A 8 -4.43 -9.09 -2.79
C PRO A 8 -3.52 -7.92 -3.19
N LYS A 9 -4.10 -6.83 -3.73
CA LYS A 9 -3.39 -5.58 -4.03
C LYS A 9 -2.59 -5.00 -2.85
N TRP A 10 -3.01 -5.20 -1.60
CA TRP A 10 -2.21 -4.77 -0.43
C TRP A 10 -0.87 -5.50 -0.37
N LYS A 11 -0.91 -6.83 -0.56
CA LYS A 11 0.30 -7.66 -0.62
C LYS A 11 1.18 -7.24 -1.79
N GLU A 12 0.60 -7.00 -2.97
CA GLU A 12 1.34 -6.53 -4.14
C GLU A 12 1.98 -5.15 -3.93
N LEU A 13 1.30 -4.28 -3.19
CA LEU A 13 1.77 -2.94 -2.86
C LEU A 13 2.98 -3.01 -1.92
N VAL A 14 2.88 -3.76 -0.82
CA VAL A 14 3.98 -3.90 0.15
C VAL A 14 5.14 -4.72 -0.40
N CYS A 15 4.90 -5.65 -1.32
CA CYS A 15 5.96 -6.36 -2.03
C CYS A 15 6.58 -5.56 -3.18
N GLY A 16 6.05 -4.38 -3.51
CA GLY A 16 6.56 -3.51 -4.57
C GLY A 16 6.33 -4.06 -5.98
N LYS A 17 5.33 -4.95 -6.15
CA LYS A 17 4.92 -5.50 -7.44
C LYS A 17 4.05 -4.53 -8.24
N LEU A 18 3.42 -3.57 -7.55
CA LEU A 18 2.60 -2.53 -8.15
C LEU A 18 3.48 -1.37 -8.65
N LYS A 19 3.43 -1.11 -9.97
CA LYS A 19 3.99 0.11 -10.57
C LYS A 19 2.95 1.22 -10.56
N VAL A 20 2.80 1.87 -9.40
CA VAL A 20 1.85 2.98 -9.22
C VAL A 20 2.61 4.29 -9.06
N SER A 21 2.22 5.30 -9.83
CA SER A 21 2.72 6.66 -9.68
C SER A 21 1.98 7.34 -8.53
N PHE A 22 2.58 7.31 -7.33
CA PHE A 22 2.03 8.05 -6.20
C PHE A 22 2.18 9.55 -6.42
N THR A 23 1.15 10.30 -6.08
CA THR A 23 1.12 11.76 -6.12
C THR A 23 1.61 12.33 -4.80
N LEU A 24 1.27 11.69 -3.67
CA LEU A 24 1.67 12.15 -2.35
C LEU A 24 3.10 11.70 -2.03
N LEU A 25 3.95 12.66 -1.64
CA LEU A 25 5.33 12.38 -1.29
C LEU A 25 5.44 11.46 -0.06
N ALA A 26 4.57 11.66 0.93
CA ALA A 26 4.49 10.81 2.11
C ALA A 26 4.21 9.34 1.73
N THR A 27 3.31 9.11 0.77
CA THR A 27 3.03 7.77 0.24
C THR A 27 4.27 7.17 -0.43
N LYS A 28 5.00 7.94 -1.26
CA LYS A 28 6.24 7.45 -1.90
C LYS A 28 7.27 6.98 -0.88
N PHE A 29 7.55 7.80 0.13
CA PHE A 29 8.50 7.44 1.19
C PHE A 29 8.02 6.24 2.00
N PHE A 30 6.74 6.23 2.35
CA PHE A 30 6.12 5.13 3.08
C PHE A 30 6.27 3.83 2.31
N ILE A 31 5.77 3.74 1.06
CA ILE A 31 5.86 2.55 0.21
C ILE A 31 7.30 2.11 -0.03
N THR A 32 8.23 3.04 -0.26
CA THR A 32 9.66 2.70 -0.41
C THR A 32 10.21 2.02 0.85
N ARG A 33 9.84 2.53 2.04
CA ARG A 33 10.21 1.91 3.32
C ARG A 33 9.57 0.53 3.50
N VAL A 34 8.28 0.40 3.21
CA VAL A 34 7.53 -0.86 3.40
C VAL A 34 8.07 -1.94 2.46
N THR A 35 8.29 -1.59 1.19
CA THR A 35 8.86 -2.48 0.17
C THR A 35 10.30 -2.87 0.46
N GLY A 36 11.11 -1.95 0.98
CA GLY A 36 12.45 -2.27 1.48
C GLY A 36 12.42 -3.30 2.61
N ARG A 37 11.52 -3.13 3.58
CA ARG A 37 11.34 -4.08 4.70
C ARG A 37 10.86 -5.45 4.21
N ALA A 38 9.91 -5.49 3.28
CA ALA A 38 9.44 -6.75 2.68
C ALA A 38 10.53 -7.48 1.88
N LYS A 39 11.50 -6.74 1.31
CA LYS A 39 12.65 -7.33 0.61
C LYS A 39 13.69 -7.91 1.58
N ILE A 40 13.91 -7.24 2.70
CA ILE A 40 14.85 -7.69 3.74
C ILE A 40 14.29 -8.92 4.46
N ASP A 41 13.01 -8.89 4.81
CA ASP A 41 12.31 -9.96 5.50
C ASP A 41 11.00 -10.30 4.76
N PRO A 42 11.03 -11.29 3.85
CA PRO A 42 9.87 -11.69 3.06
C PRO A 42 8.95 -12.69 3.78
N THR A 43 9.04 -12.83 5.11
CA THR A 43 8.17 -13.74 5.86
C THR A 43 6.70 -13.29 5.83
N THR A 44 5.78 -14.25 5.89
CA THR A 44 4.33 -13.98 5.87
C THR A 44 3.91 -13.07 7.02
N GLU A 45 4.44 -13.29 8.23
CA GLU A 45 4.14 -12.47 9.41
C GLU A 45 4.58 -11.01 9.22
N ASN A 46 5.77 -10.78 8.66
CA ASN A 46 6.24 -9.43 8.38
C ASN A 46 5.38 -8.75 7.31
N ILE A 47 5.03 -9.46 6.23
CA ILE A 47 4.15 -8.93 5.18
C ILE A 47 2.79 -8.52 5.75
N GLU A 48 2.19 -9.32 6.62
CA GLU A 48 0.92 -8.99 7.28
C GLU A 48 1.04 -7.72 8.12
N ARG A 49 2.08 -7.59 8.95
CA ARG A 49 2.35 -6.37 9.72
C ARG A 49 2.51 -5.14 8.82
N LEU A 50 3.22 -5.29 7.71
CA LEU A 50 3.43 -4.22 6.73
C LEU A 50 2.12 -3.81 6.03
N ILE A 51 1.21 -4.76 5.76
CA ILE A 51 -0.15 -4.48 5.27
C ILE A 51 -0.95 -3.71 6.31
N GLU A 52 -0.83 -4.07 7.59
CA GLU A 52 -1.50 -3.32 8.66
C GLU A 52 -0.99 -1.88 8.78
N GLU A 53 0.33 -1.68 8.72
CA GLU A 53 0.95 -0.36 8.69
C GLU A 53 0.43 0.44 7.48
N ALA A 54 0.38 -0.18 6.30
CA ALA A 54 -0.09 0.48 5.08
C ALA A 54 -1.55 0.88 5.19
N TYR A 55 -2.42 -0.04 5.62
CA TYR A 55 -3.83 0.25 5.85
C TYR A 55 -4.01 1.39 6.86
N GLY A 56 -3.26 1.39 7.97
CA GLY A 56 -3.28 2.46 8.97
C GLY A 56 -2.83 3.80 8.41
N PHE A 57 -1.77 3.82 7.60
CA PHE A 57 -1.29 5.03 6.93
C PHE A 57 -2.34 5.62 5.99
N PHE A 58 -2.91 4.82 5.10
CA PHE A 58 -3.93 5.27 4.15
C PHE A 58 -5.25 5.64 4.85
N LYS A 59 -5.63 4.96 5.93
CA LYS A 59 -6.81 5.31 6.73
C LYS A 59 -6.66 6.66 7.42
N LYS A 60 -5.48 6.94 8.00
CA LYS A 60 -5.18 8.24 8.63
C LYS A 60 -5.11 9.37 7.60
N ASN A 61 -4.59 9.08 6.41
CA ASN A 61 -4.38 10.07 5.35
C ASN A 61 -5.42 9.97 4.23
N GLU A 62 -6.60 9.37 4.47
CA GLU A 62 -7.52 8.97 3.40
C GLU A 62 -7.88 10.13 2.46
N LYS A 63 -8.12 11.32 3.02
CA LYS A 63 -8.44 12.54 2.24
C LYS A 63 -7.25 13.01 1.38
N LEU A 64 -6.03 12.94 1.90
CA LEU A 64 -4.82 13.42 1.21
C LEU A 64 -4.29 12.40 0.20
N ALA A 65 -4.38 11.12 0.55
CA ALA A 65 -3.92 10.00 -0.26
C ALA A 65 -5.04 9.48 -1.18
N GLN A 66 -6.16 10.17 -1.33
CA GLN A 66 -7.30 9.70 -2.13
C GLN A 66 -6.90 9.38 -3.57
N LYS A 67 -6.07 10.23 -4.20
CA LYS A 67 -5.54 10.00 -5.55
C LYS A 67 -4.66 8.75 -5.62
N ASP A 68 -3.86 8.51 -4.59
CA ASP A 68 -3.00 7.32 -4.52
C ASP A 68 -3.82 6.06 -4.30
N ILE A 69 -4.81 6.10 -3.40
CA ILE A 69 -5.76 5.01 -3.16
C ILE A 69 -6.49 4.65 -4.45
N GLN A 70 -6.93 5.65 -5.23
CA GLN A 70 -7.52 5.41 -6.55
C GLN A 70 -6.51 4.83 -7.54
N ALA A 71 -5.26 5.28 -7.54
CA ALA A 71 -4.24 4.73 -8.44
C ALA A 71 -3.87 3.27 -8.09
N ILE A 72 -3.93 2.89 -6.81
CA ILE A 72 -3.65 1.53 -6.34
C ILE A 72 -4.86 0.60 -6.58
N PHE A 73 -6.06 1.05 -6.19
CA PHE A 73 -7.25 0.19 -6.10
C PHE A 73 -8.32 0.47 -7.16
N GLY A 74 -8.31 1.64 -7.80
CA GLY A 74 -9.37 2.14 -8.69
C GLY A 74 -9.48 1.47 -10.07
N GLN A 75 -8.74 0.38 -10.34
CA GLN A 75 -8.88 -0.41 -11.58
C GLN A 75 -9.83 -1.62 -11.46
N GLU A 76 -10.74 -1.67 -10.49
CA GLU A 76 -11.87 -2.64 -10.49
C GLU A 76 -13.17 -1.98 -10.98
N SER A 77 -13.10 -1.38 -12.16
CA SER A 77 -14.29 -1.02 -12.92
C SER A 77 -13.99 -1.13 -14.41
N LYS A 78 -14.07 -2.37 -14.91
CA LYS A 78 -14.95 -2.72 -16.01
C LYS A 78 -15.17 -4.22 -16.07
#